data_AF-A0A6H0IZX4-F1
#
_entry.id   AF-A0A6H0IZX4-F1
#
_cell.length_a   1.000
_cell.length_b   1.000
_cell.length_c   1.000
_cell.angle_alpha   90.00
_cell.angle_beta   90.00
_cell.angle_gamma   90.00
#
_symmetry.space_group_name_H-M   'P 1'
#
loop_
_entity.id
_entity.type
_entity.pdbx_description
1 polymer ?
#
loop_
_entity_poly.entity_id
_entity_poly.type
_entity_poly.pdbx_seq_one_letter_code
_entity_poly.pdbx_strand_id
1 'polypeptide(L)'
;MPHWLNAHDGWKRICTRAGGEYLDPREDVETVLQQLQSVRLVVAEAMHGAIVADALRIPWIAVRASATPDDVKWEDWASSLEIPLEHHQLPKLPNRQSANLALRLWQQLIERRAARALDKLVTSAKPQLSDSNVLADRLNRLETLLESLKRDINQRRFG
;
A
#
# COMPACT_ATOMS: atom_id res chain seq x y z
N MET A 1 5.06 -3.30 -1.56
CA MET A 1 4.87 -3.59 -0.13
C MET A 1 3.68 -4.53 0.04
N PRO A 2 3.90 -5.81 0.39
CA PRO A 2 2.82 -6.76 0.63
C PRO A 2 2.12 -6.50 1.96
N HIS A 3 0.95 -7.12 2.15
CA HIS A 3 0.36 -7.24 3.47
C HIS A 3 1.25 -8.11 4.36
N TRP A 4 1.34 -7.83 5.66
CA TRP A 4 2.27 -8.54 6.56
C TRP A 4 2.06 -10.06 6.58
N LEU A 5 0.81 -10.52 6.42
CA LEU A 5 0.47 -11.95 6.29
C LEU A 5 1.03 -12.59 5.00
N ASN A 6 1.21 -11.80 3.96
CA ASN A 6 1.69 -12.21 2.64
C ASN A 6 3.18 -11.85 2.44
N ALA A 7 3.86 -11.32 3.46
CA ALA A 7 5.27 -10.97 3.41
C ALA A 7 6.16 -12.23 3.43
N HIS A 8 6.37 -12.80 2.24
CA HIS A 8 7.17 -14.02 2.04
C HIS A 8 8.13 -13.88 0.85
N ASP A 9 9.17 -14.71 0.83
CA ASP A 9 10.27 -14.65 -0.14
C ASP A 9 9.83 -14.75 -1.61
N GLY A 10 8.67 -15.36 -1.88
CA GLY A 10 8.10 -15.41 -3.23
C GLY A 10 7.89 -14.02 -3.85
N TRP A 11 7.36 -13.07 -3.07
CA TRP A 11 7.16 -11.69 -3.52
C TRP A 11 8.49 -10.96 -3.67
N LYS A 12 9.44 -11.17 -2.75
CA LYS A 12 10.80 -10.62 -2.86
C LYS A 12 11.45 -11.00 -4.19
N ARG A 13 11.41 -12.29 -4.56
CA ARG A 13 11.92 -12.77 -5.86
C ARG A 13 11.21 -12.14 -7.05
N ILE A 14 9.89 -12.00 -7.00
CA ILE A 14 9.10 -11.42 -8.10
C ILE A 14 9.40 -9.94 -8.27
N CYS A 15 9.46 -9.17 -7.18
CA CYS A 15 9.81 -7.76 -7.20
C CYS A 15 11.21 -7.55 -7.79
N THR A 16 12.21 -8.29 -7.30
CA THR A 16 13.58 -8.23 -7.87
C THR A 16 13.59 -8.57 -9.36
N ARG A 17 12.81 -9.56 -9.79
CA ARG A 17 12.74 -9.96 -11.20
C ARG A 17 11.98 -8.98 -12.09
N ALA A 18 11.07 -8.20 -11.52
CA ALA A 18 10.40 -7.09 -12.19
C ALA A 18 11.25 -5.80 -12.18
N GLY A 19 12.48 -5.84 -11.67
CA GLY A 19 13.35 -4.66 -11.56
C GLY A 19 12.95 -3.68 -10.47
N GLY A 20 12.07 -4.09 -9.55
CA GLY A 20 11.60 -3.27 -8.44
C GLY A 20 12.25 -3.66 -7.11
N GLU A 21 12.12 -2.75 -6.15
CA GLU A 21 12.53 -2.97 -4.77
C GLU A 21 11.41 -3.62 -3.96
N TYR A 22 11.76 -4.56 -3.09
CA TYR A 22 10.80 -5.21 -2.20
C TYR A 22 10.86 -4.54 -0.82
N LEU A 23 9.79 -3.83 -0.48
CA LEU A 23 9.60 -3.25 0.85
C LEU A 23 8.96 -4.28 1.77
N ASP A 24 9.68 -4.74 2.79
CA ASP A 24 9.14 -5.64 3.80
C ASP A 24 8.44 -4.84 4.91
N PRO A 25 7.13 -5.04 5.15
CA PRO A 25 6.41 -4.31 6.20
C PRO A 25 6.88 -4.64 7.63
N ARG A 26 7.77 -5.62 7.81
CA ARG A 26 8.30 -6.06 9.12
C ARG A 26 9.67 -5.47 9.44
N GLU A 27 10.29 -4.76 8.50
CA GLU A 27 11.54 -4.02 8.75
C GLU A 27 11.30 -2.80 9.65
N ASP A 28 12.37 -2.24 10.21
CA ASP A 28 12.28 -1.02 11.00
C ASP A 28 11.82 0.17 10.14
N VAL A 29 11.19 1.14 10.80
CA VAL A 29 10.56 2.29 10.13
C VAL A 29 11.60 3.11 9.38
N GLU A 30 12.78 3.34 9.98
CA GLU A 30 13.86 4.08 9.33
C GLU A 30 14.30 3.41 8.02
N THR A 31 14.48 2.10 8.00
CA THR A 31 14.86 1.33 6.80
C THR A 31 13.79 1.43 5.72
N VAL A 32 12.50 1.23 6.07
CA VAL A 32 11.40 1.33 5.09
C VAL A 32 11.31 2.75 4.51
N LEU A 33 11.46 3.78 5.35
CA LEU A 33 11.46 5.17 4.89
C LEU A 33 12.65 5.50 4.00
N GLN A 34 13.85 4.96 4.27
CA GLN A 34 15.01 5.13 3.42
C GLN A 34 14.81 4.47 2.05
N GLN A 35 14.31 3.23 2.02
CA GLN A 35 13.97 2.54 0.77
C GLN A 35 12.89 3.30 -0.03
N LEU A 36 11.92 3.90 0.66
CA LEU A 36 10.87 4.70 0.02
C LEU A 36 11.39 5.98 -0.65
N GLN A 37 12.52 6.54 -0.19
CA GLN A 37 13.06 7.77 -0.80
C GLN A 37 13.66 7.54 -2.20
N SER A 38 14.08 6.32 -2.53
CA SER A 38 14.66 5.98 -3.84
C SER A 38 13.62 5.51 -4.87
N VAL A 39 12.37 5.27 -4.47
CA VAL A 39 11.34 4.75 -5.38
C VAL A 39 10.50 5.86 -6.01
N ARG A 40 10.04 5.62 -7.25
CA ARG A 40 9.19 6.55 -8.01
C ARG A 40 7.71 6.15 -8.02
N LEU A 41 7.41 4.93 -7.58
CA LEU A 41 6.08 4.34 -7.59
C LEU A 41 6.04 3.23 -6.54
N VAL A 42 4.96 3.19 -5.76
CA VAL A 42 4.76 2.15 -4.74
C VAL A 42 3.58 1.26 -5.12
N VAL A 43 3.83 -0.04 -5.29
CA VAL A 43 2.75 -1.03 -5.41
C VAL A 43 2.46 -1.60 -4.03
N ALA A 44 1.29 -1.31 -3.48
CA ALA A 44 0.94 -1.59 -2.09
C ALA A 44 -0.26 -2.55 -1.99
N GLU A 45 -0.06 -3.66 -1.30
CA GLU A 45 -1.15 -4.52 -0.83
C GLU A 45 -1.61 -4.11 0.58
N ALA A 46 -0.69 -3.63 1.42
CA ALA A 46 -1.02 -3.07 2.71
C ALA A 46 -1.47 -1.61 2.57
N MET A 47 -2.64 -1.26 3.14
CA MET A 47 -3.16 0.11 3.15
C MET A 47 -2.15 1.12 3.73
N HIS A 48 -1.47 0.75 4.83
CA HIS A 48 -0.43 1.59 5.43
C HIS A 48 0.70 1.92 4.45
N GLY A 49 1.04 1.01 3.53
CA GLY A 49 2.03 1.29 2.49
C GLY A 49 1.58 2.36 1.51
N ALA A 50 0.29 2.38 1.17
CA ALA A 50 -0.29 3.44 0.35
C ALA A 50 -0.37 4.77 1.11
N ILE A 51 -0.79 4.77 2.38
CA ILE A 51 -0.84 5.98 3.22
C ILE A 51 0.54 6.65 3.31
N VAL A 52 1.59 5.88 3.59
CA VAL A 52 2.95 6.42 3.72
C VAL A 52 3.46 6.94 2.36
N ALA A 53 3.23 6.19 1.28
CA ALA A 53 3.60 6.64 -0.06
C ALA A 53 2.89 7.96 -0.42
N ASP A 54 1.60 8.05 -0.14
CA ASP A 54 0.77 9.23 -0.39
C ASP A 54 1.27 10.46 0.39
N ALA A 55 1.59 10.27 1.69
CA ALA A 55 2.16 11.32 2.54
C ALA A 55 3.52 11.82 2.04
N LEU A 56 4.35 10.92 1.49
CA LEU A 56 5.64 11.25 0.87
C LEU A 56 5.51 11.78 -0.57
N ARG A 57 4.28 11.96 -1.07
CA ARG A 57 3.97 12.38 -2.44
C ARG A 57 4.53 11.42 -3.51
N ILE A 58 4.66 10.14 -3.17
CA ILE A 58 5.05 9.07 -4.07
C ILE A 58 3.78 8.45 -4.66
N PRO A 59 3.60 8.46 -5.99
CA PRO A 59 2.45 7.79 -6.61
C PRO A 59 2.39 6.33 -6.20
N TRP A 60 1.17 5.81 -6.01
CA TRP A 60 1.00 4.43 -5.54
C TRP A 60 -0.14 3.70 -6.27
N ILE A 61 -0.09 2.38 -6.24
CA ILE A 61 -1.10 1.49 -6.86
C ILE A 61 -1.54 0.48 -5.80
N ALA A 62 -2.85 0.43 -5.57
CA ALA A 62 -3.47 -0.56 -4.69
C ALA A 62 -3.54 -1.93 -5.40
N VAL A 63 -2.99 -2.96 -4.77
CA VAL A 63 -3.07 -4.35 -5.26
C VAL A 63 -3.65 -5.29 -4.22
N ARG A 64 -4.18 -6.43 -4.67
CA ARG A 64 -4.71 -7.47 -3.77
C ARG A 64 -4.21 -8.85 -4.20
N ALA A 65 -3.47 -9.55 -3.35
CA ALA A 65 -3.14 -10.95 -3.59
C ALA A 65 -4.12 -11.92 -2.89
N SER A 66 -4.74 -11.52 -1.77
CA SER A 66 -5.78 -12.30 -1.07
C SER A 66 -7.13 -11.56 -1.00
N ALA A 67 -8.21 -12.32 -0.82
CA ALA A 67 -9.60 -11.82 -0.75
C ALA A 67 -10.02 -11.57 0.72
N THR A 68 -9.21 -10.84 1.48
CA THR A 68 -9.37 -10.59 2.92
C THR A 68 -10.03 -9.22 3.21
N PRO A 69 -10.60 -8.99 4.40
CA PRO A 69 -11.69 -8.00 4.64
C PRO A 69 -11.27 -6.54 4.78
N ASP A 70 -10.06 -6.15 4.35
CA ASP A 70 -9.55 -4.79 4.55
C ASP A 70 -10.14 -3.76 3.57
N ASP A 71 -10.98 -4.19 2.63
CA ASP A 71 -11.63 -3.35 1.62
C ASP A 71 -12.37 -2.15 2.23
N VAL A 72 -13.07 -2.36 3.34
CA VAL A 72 -13.80 -1.29 4.03
C VAL A 72 -12.86 -0.21 4.56
N LYS A 73 -11.69 -0.59 5.09
CA LYS A 73 -10.71 0.40 5.60
C LYS A 73 -10.10 1.20 4.46
N TRP A 74 -9.78 0.51 3.38
CA TRP A 74 -9.28 1.10 2.15
C TRP A 74 -10.28 2.10 1.57
N GLU A 75 -11.56 1.73 1.48
CA GLU A 75 -12.65 2.61 1.00
C GLU A 75 -12.90 3.79 1.94
N ASP A 76 -12.92 3.58 3.26
CA ASP A 76 -13.09 4.63 4.26
C ASP A 76 -11.95 5.67 4.18
N TRP A 77 -10.70 5.21 4.14
CA TRP A 77 -9.54 6.09 3.98
C TRP A 77 -9.54 6.83 2.64
N ALA A 78 -9.76 6.12 1.52
CA ALA A 78 -9.74 6.73 0.21
C ALA A 78 -10.87 7.75 0.04
N SER A 79 -12.07 7.46 0.55
CA SER A 79 -13.19 8.40 0.53
C SER A 79 -12.91 9.65 1.37
N SER A 80 -12.21 9.52 2.51
CA SER A 80 -11.82 10.65 3.36
C SER A 80 -10.87 11.63 2.64
N LEU A 81 -10.04 11.12 1.74
CA LEU A 81 -9.10 11.87 0.91
C LEU A 81 -9.60 12.12 -0.53
N GLU A 82 -10.87 11.77 -0.83
CA GLU A 82 -11.49 11.93 -2.15
C GLU A 82 -10.69 11.23 -3.28
N ILE A 83 -10.03 10.12 -2.95
CA ILE A 83 -9.24 9.31 -3.89
C ILE A 83 -10.17 8.31 -4.58
N PRO A 84 -10.23 8.28 -5.93
CA PRO A 84 -10.97 7.27 -6.66
C PRO A 84 -10.21 5.93 -6.61
N LEU A 85 -10.51 5.15 -5.58
CA LEU A 85 -9.75 3.93 -5.27
C LEU A 85 -9.95 2.83 -6.31
N GLU A 86 -8.87 2.49 -7.02
CA GLU A 86 -8.82 1.35 -7.93
C GLU A 86 -7.93 0.25 -7.36
N HIS A 87 -8.47 -0.97 -7.24
CA HIS A 87 -7.72 -2.13 -6.77
C HIS A 87 -7.42 -3.09 -7.91
N HIS A 88 -6.16 -3.51 -8.01
CA HIS A 88 -5.74 -4.49 -9.01
C HIS A 88 -5.46 -5.84 -8.39
N GLN A 89 -6.07 -6.89 -8.95
CA GLN A 89 -5.89 -8.24 -8.42
C GLN A 89 -4.59 -8.85 -8.93
N LEU A 90 -3.77 -9.32 -8.00
CA LEU A 90 -2.56 -10.07 -8.25
C LEU A 90 -2.81 -11.58 -8.09
N PRO A 91 -2.10 -12.42 -8.84
CA PRO A 91 -2.20 -13.87 -8.67
C PRO A 91 -1.69 -14.29 -7.29
N LYS A 92 -2.44 -15.17 -6.63
CA LYS A 92 -2.04 -15.79 -5.36
C LYS A 92 -0.75 -16.59 -5.55
N LEU A 93 0.24 -16.30 -4.72
CA LEU A 93 1.49 -17.05 -4.71
C LEU A 93 1.42 -18.19 -3.71
N PRO A 94 1.92 -19.38 -4.07
CA PRO A 94 2.09 -20.46 -3.11
C PRO A 94 3.20 -20.09 -2.12
N ASN A 95 2.87 -20.07 -0.84
CA ASN A 95 3.80 -19.75 0.25
C ASN A 95 4.86 -20.86 0.48
N ARG A 96 4.63 -22.09 -0.01
CA ARG A 96 5.48 -23.25 0.27
C ARG A 96 6.28 -23.68 -0.97
N GLN A 97 7.60 -23.81 -0.80
CA GLN A 97 8.45 -24.46 -1.79
C GLN A 97 8.20 -25.98 -1.76
N SER A 98 7.93 -26.56 -2.92
CA SER A 98 7.72 -28.00 -3.03
C SER A 98 9.03 -28.71 -3.39
N ALA A 99 9.29 -29.87 -2.78
CA ALA A 99 10.40 -30.74 -3.17
C ALA A 99 10.15 -31.41 -4.54
N ASN A 100 8.89 -31.50 -4.99
CA ASN A 100 8.52 -32.12 -6.25
C ASN A 100 8.87 -31.24 -7.45
N LEU A 101 9.60 -31.80 -8.42
CA LEU A 101 10.04 -31.12 -9.64
C LEU A 101 8.87 -30.53 -10.45
N ALA A 102 7.78 -31.28 -10.63
CA ALA A 102 6.59 -30.79 -11.34
C ALA A 102 6.00 -29.54 -10.64
N LEU A 103 5.86 -29.58 -9.32
CA LEU A 103 5.39 -28.45 -8.53
C LEU A 103 6.36 -27.27 -8.55
N ARG A 104 7.68 -27.50 -8.61
CA ARG A 104 8.69 -26.44 -8.77
C ARG A 104 8.57 -25.74 -10.12
N LEU A 105 8.35 -26.49 -11.21
CA LEU A 105 8.12 -25.91 -12.52
C LEU A 105 6.82 -25.10 -12.55
N TRP A 106 5.74 -25.61 -11.96
CA TRP A 106 4.50 -24.88 -11.78
C TRP A 106 4.70 -23.59 -10.97
N GLN A 107 5.43 -23.65 -9.86
CA GLN A 107 5.75 -22.49 -9.03
C GLN A 107 6.53 -21.44 -9.83
N GLN A 108 7.55 -21.87 -10.58
CA GLN A 108 8.30 -20.95 -11.46
C GLN A 108 7.41 -20.30 -12.51
N LEU A 109 6.49 -21.05 -13.14
CA LEU A 109 5.55 -20.50 -14.13
C LEU A 109 4.61 -19.46 -13.51
N ILE A 110 4.07 -19.74 -12.31
CA ILE A 110 3.22 -18.80 -11.57
C ILE A 110 4.01 -17.54 -11.20
N GLU A 111 5.23 -17.68 -10.68
CA GLU A 111 6.13 -16.54 -10.41
C GLU A 111 6.41 -15.73 -11.68
N ARG A 112 6.59 -16.40 -12.84
CA ARG A 112 6.78 -15.67 -14.12
C ARG A 112 5.54 -14.88 -14.51
N ARG A 113 4.36 -15.49 -14.36
CA ARG A 113 3.08 -14.84 -14.67
C ARG A 113 2.83 -13.67 -13.73
N ALA A 114 3.13 -13.82 -12.44
CA ALA A 114 3.01 -12.77 -11.43
C ALA A 114 3.95 -11.59 -11.73
N ALA A 115 5.21 -11.85 -12.08
CA ALA A 115 6.15 -10.80 -12.47
C ALA A 115 5.69 -10.03 -13.71
N ARG A 116 5.19 -10.73 -14.74
CA ARG A 116 4.62 -10.06 -15.93
C ARG A 116 3.33 -9.30 -15.63
N ALA A 117 2.48 -9.83 -14.75
CA ALA A 117 1.29 -9.14 -14.32
C ALA A 117 1.65 -7.85 -13.56
N LEU A 118 2.66 -7.90 -12.69
CA LEU A 118 3.18 -6.73 -11.99
C LEU A 118 3.77 -5.69 -12.95
N ASP A 119 4.59 -6.11 -13.90
CA ASP A 119 5.20 -5.24 -14.92
C ASP A 119 4.14 -4.59 -15.83
N LYS A 120 3.14 -5.38 -16.25
CA LYS A 120 1.98 -4.86 -16.98
C LYS A 120 1.19 -3.87 -16.13
N LEU A 121 0.97 -4.15 -14.85
CA LEU A 121 0.25 -3.24 -13.95
C LEU A 121 1.02 -1.93 -13.77
N VAL A 122 2.34 -1.97 -13.56
CA VAL A 122 3.15 -0.76 -13.42
C VAL A 122 3.09 0.13 -14.67
N THR A 123 2.95 -0.47 -15.87
CA THR A 123 2.89 0.26 -17.14
C THR A 123 1.49 0.69 -17.56
N SER A 124 0.45 -0.06 -17.19
CA SER A 124 -0.93 0.20 -17.63
C SER A 124 -1.84 0.81 -16.56
N ALA A 125 -1.57 0.56 -15.28
CA ALA A 125 -2.40 1.06 -14.20
C ALA A 125 -2.13 2.55 -13.98
N LYS A 126 -3.20 3.31 -13.71
CA LYS A 126 -3.08 4.72 -13.38
C LYS A 126 -2.62 4.85 -11.92
N PRO A 127 -1.45 5.44 -11.65
CA PRO A 127 -1.02 5.70 -10.27
C PRO A 127 -2.01 6.64 -9.58
N GLN A 128 -2.29 6.36 -8.31
CA GLN A 128 -3.13 7.16 -7.44
C GLN A 128 -2.26 8.07 -6.57
N LEU A 129 -2.74 9.28 -6.32
CA LEU A 129 -2.12 10.25 -5.44
C LEU A 129 -3.19 11.23 -4.97
N SER A 130 -3.25 11.51 -3.66
CA SER A 130 -4.14 12.53 -3.11
C SER A 130 -3.81 13.93 -3.63
N ASP A 131 -4.79 14.82 -3.66
CA ASP A 131 -4.53 16.23 -3.94
C ASP A 131 -3.93 16.89 -2.67
N SER A 132 -2.82 17.62 -2.85
CA SER A 132 -2.17 18.38 -1.77
C SER A 132 -3.12 19.40 -1.14
N ASN A 133 -4.06 19.94 -1.92
CA ASN A 133 -5.06 20.88 -1.41
C ASN A 133 -6.07 20.19 -0.48
N VAL A 134 -6.46 18.94 -0.79
CA VAL A 134 -7.37 18.16 0.06
C VAL A 134 -6.71 17.83 1.39
N LEU A 135 -5.43 17.44 1.38
CA LEU A 135 -4.68 17.20 2.62
C LEU A 135 -4.60 18.45 3.50
N ALA A 136 -4.30 19.61 2.92
CA ALA A 136 -4.24 20.88 3.63
C ALA A 136 -5.61 21.30 4.19
N ASP A 137 -6.68 21.15 3.41
CA ASP A 137 -8.05 21.46 3.85
C ASP A 137 -8.49 20.57 5.03
N ARG A 138 -8.18 19.27 4.98
CA ARG A 138 -8.47 18.34 6.08
C ARG A 138 -7.67 18.67 7.35
N LEU A 139 -6.40 19.05 7.22
CA LEU A 139 -5.58 19.52 8.34
C LEU A 139 -6.19 20.77 8.98
N ASN A 140 -6.54 21.78 8.18
CA ASN A 140 -7.18 23.01 8.67
C ASN A 140 -8.52 22.72 9.37
N ARG A 141 -9.30 21.76 8.85
CA ARG A 141 -10.56 21.34 9.47
C ARG A 141 -10.35 20.66 10.82
N LEU A 142 -9.32 19.81 10.95
CA LEU A 142 -8.96 19.19 12.23
C LEU A 142 -8.49 20.22 13.25
N GLU A 143 -7.66 21.19 12.84
CA GLU A 143 -7.23 22.29 13.71
C GLU A 143 -8.43 23.11 14.20
N THR A 144 -9.37 23.41 13.31
CA THR A 144 -10.60 24.14 13.64
C THR A 144 -11.44 23.38 14.68
N LEU A 145 -11.56 22.05 14.54
CA LEU A 145 -12.29 21.19 15.48
C LEU A 145 -11.58 21.08 16.84
N LEU A 146 -10.25 21.00 16.85
CA LEU A 146 -9.47 21.01 18.09
C LEU A 146 -9.65 22.32 18.84
N GLU A 147 -9.64 23.45 18.12
CA GLU A 147 -9.88 24.77 18.72
C GLU A 147 -11.32 24.91 19.24
N SER A 148 -12.33 24.37 18.55
CA SER A 148 -13.70 24.37 19.07
C SER A 148 -13.83 23.50 20.33
N LEU A 149 -13.25 22.30 20.34
CA LEU A 149 -13.27 21.42 21.51
C LEU A 149 -12.56 22.05 22.71
N LYS A 150 -11.43 22.71 22.48
CA LYS A 150 -10.69 23.43 23.52
C LYS A 150 -11.51 24.58 24.13
N ARG A 151 -12.27 25.31 23.30
CA ARG A 151 -13.21 26.35 23.77
C ARG A 151 -14.34 25.75 24.60
N ASP A 152 -14.95 24.66 24.15
CA ASP A 152 -16.04 23.98 24.86
C ASP A 152 -15.59 23.43 26.22
N ILE A 153 -14.40 22.81 26.27
CA ILE A 153 -13.80 22.30 27.52
C ILE A 153 -13.54 23.46 28.50
N ASN A 154 -12.99 24.58 28.01
CA ASN A 154 -12.76 25.75 28.85
C ASN A 154 -14.09 26.32 29.37
N GLN A 155 -15.14 26.38 28.54
CA GLN A 155 -16.47 26.85 28.99
C GLN A 155 -17.13 25.92 30.01
N ARG A 156 -16.97 24.60 29.88
CA ARG A 156 -17.50 23.61 30.85
C ARG A 156 -16.74 23.55 32.17
N ARG A 157 -15.49 24.04 32.22
CA ARG A 157 -14.66 24.04 33.44
C ARG A 157 -14.95 25.24 34.37
N PHE A 158 -15.73 26.21 33.90
CA PHE A 158 -16.15 27.41 34.65
C PHE A 158 -17.67 27.46 34.91
N GLY A 159 -18.38 26.34 34.74
CA GLY A 159 -19.81 26.20 35.04
C GLY A 159 -20.06 25.31 36.25
#